data_AF-A0A9P8AXC4-F1
#
_entry.id   AF-A0A9P8AXC4-F1
#
_cell.length_a   1.000
_cell.length_b   1.000
_cell.length_c   1.000
_cell.angle_alpha   90.00
_cell.angle_beta   90.00
_cell.angle_gamma   90.00
#
_symmetry.space_group_name_H-M   'P 1'
#
loop_
_entity.id
_entity.type
_entity.pdbx_description
1 polymer ?
#
loop_
_entity_poly.entity_id
_entity_poly.type
_entity_poly.pdbx_seq_one_letter_code
_entity_poly.pdbx_strand_id
1 'polypeptide(L)' 'MANLIRTAKSGNDWTLNDLDSYHITLKQVDALSFFGLQELPRPSVDQELLINADADAM' A
#
# COMPACT_ATOMS: atom_id res chain seq x y z
N MET A 1 -31.62 18.56 1.56
CA MET A 1 -30.95 17.39 0.97
C MET A 1 -30.03 17.92 -0.13
N ALA A 2 -28.71 17.85 0.05
CA ALA A 2 -27.76 18.38 -0.93
C ALA A 2 -27.27 17.24 -1.82
N ASN A 3 -27.43 17.37 -3.14
CA ASN A 3 -26.85 16.47 -4.12
C ASN A 3 -25.37 16.82 -4.28
N LEU A 4 -24.54 16.33 -3.36
CA LEU A 4 -23.09 16.50 -3.45
C LEU A 4 -22.55 15.47 -4.45
N ILE A 5 -22.25 15.90 -5.68
CA ILE A 5 -21.50 15.07 -6.64
C ILE A 5 -20.11 14.89 -6.03
N ARG A 6 -19.83 13.70 -5.50
CA ARG A 6 -18.51 13.39 -4.98
C ARG A 6 -17.67 12.78 -6.10
N THR A 7 -16.71 13.55 -6.58
CA THR A 7 -15.70 13.07 -7.53
C THR A 7 -14.69 12.17 -6.81
N ALA A 8 -14.06 11.26 -7.55
CA ALA A 8 -13.00 10.42 -7.00
C ALA A 8 -11.84 11.32 -6.54
N LYS A 9 -11.64 11.37 -5.22
CA LYS A 9 -10.52 12.09 -4.60
C LYS A 9 -9.22 11.32 -4.89
N SER A 10 -8.10 12.04 -5.01
CA SER A 10 -6.77 11.41 -5.04
C SER A 10 -6.65 10.43 -3.88
N GLY A 11 -6.07 9.25 -4.12
CA GLY A 11 -5.94 8.19 -3.10
C GLY A 11 -5.23 8.67 -1.83
N ASN A 12 -4.32 9.65 -1.95
CA ASN A 12 -3.58 10.21 -0.82
C ASN A 12 -4.35 11.21 0.03
N ASP A 13 -5.49 11.73 -0.47
CA ASP A 13 -6.21 12.81 0.19
C ASP A 13 -7.39 12.30 1.04
N TRP A 14 -7.63 10.99 1.13
CA TRP A 14 -8.74 10.42 1.90
C TRP A 14 -8.55 10.62 3.40
N THR A 15 -9.52 11.24 4.05
CA THR A 15 -9.58 11.35 5.51
C THR A 15 -10.49 10.27 6.11
N LEU A 16 -10.38 10.02 7.42
CA LEU A 16 -11.30 9.11 8.12
C LEU A 16 -12.77 9.56 7.96
N ASN A 17 -13.03 10.86 8.05
CA ASN A 17 -14.37 11.42 7.85
C ASN A 17 -14.91 11.17 6.43
N ASP A 18 -14.03 11.19 5.42
CA ASP A 18 -14.42 10.86 4.04
C ASP A 18 -14.83 9.39 3.97
N LEU A 19 -14.04 8.47 4.54
CA LEU A 19 -14.34 7.03 4.56
C LEU A 19 -15.67 6.72 5.27
N ASP A 20 -15.90 7.33 6.44
CA ASP A 20 -17.15 7.20 7.20
C ASP A 20 -18.36 7.69 6.39
N SER A 21 -18.18 8.79 5.66
CA SER A 21 -19.22 9.37 4.80
C SER A 21 -19.63 8.47 3.64
N TYR A 22 -18.82 7.45 3.32
CA TYR A 22 -19.13 6.40 2.33
C TYR A 22 -19.38 5.03 2.96
N HIS A 23 -19.44 4.95 4.29
CA HIS A 23 -19.54 3.68 5.02
C HIS A 23 -18.41 2.69 4.68
N ILE A 24 -17.19 3.19 4.41
CA ILE A 24 -16.01 2.38 4.15
C ILE A 24 -15.27 2.15 5.47
N THR A 25 -15.02 0.89 5.82
CA THR A 25 -14.24 0.53 7.01
C THR A 25 -12.86 0.00 6.62
N LEU A 26 -11.81 0.56 7.20
CA LEU A 26 -10.45 0.02 7.05
C LEU A 26 -10.19 -1.07 8.09
N LYS A 27 -9.60 -2.18 7.66
CA LYS A 27 -9.10 -3.23 8.56
C LYS A 27 -7.61 -3.33 8.40
N GLN A 28 -6.88 -3.04 9.49
CA GLN A 28 -5.46 -3.29 9.56
C GLN A 28 -5.25 -4.80 9.72
N VAL A 29 -4.49 -5.38 8.81
CA VAL A 29 -4.13 -6.80 8.80
C VAL A 29 -2.63 -6.93 8.59
N ASP A 30 -2.02 -7.91 9.24
CA ASP A 30 -0.62 -8.21 9.00
C ASP A 30 -0.42 -8.78 7.58
N ALA A 31 0.79 -8.65 7.06
CA ALA A 31 1.09 -9.05 5.68
C ALA A 31 0.85 -10.55 5.43
N LEU A 32 1.14 -11.41 6.41
CA LEU A 32 0.97 -12.86 6.26
C LEU A 32 -0.52 -13.22 6.16
N SER A 33 -1.34 -12.67 7.05
CA SER A 33 -2.80 -12.81 7.01
C SER A 33 -3.41 -12.23 5.73
N PHE A 34 -2.90 -11.09 5.25
CA PHE A 34 -3.37 -10.48 4.00
C PHE A 34 -3.10 -11.36 2.78
N PHE A 35 -1.89 -11.91 2.67
CA PHE A 35 -1.51 -12.79 1.55
C PHE A 35 -1.95 -14.25 1.74
N GLY A 36 -2.44 -14.63 2.92
CA GLY A 36 -2.78 -16.01 3.25
C GLY A 36 -1.56 -16.94 3.28
N LEU A 37 -0.39 -16.41 3.64
CA LEU A 37 0.88 -17.13 3.64
C LEU A 37 1.36 -17.40 5.05
N GLN A 38 2.06 -18.52 5.25
CA GLN A 38 2.76 -18.80 6.51
C GLN A 38 4.04 -17.96 6.63
N GLU A 39 4.70 -17.68 5.50
CA GLU A 39 5.91 -16.87 5.41
C GLU A 39 5.92 -16.07 4.10
N LEU A 40 6.49 -14.86 4.11
CA LEU A 40 6.63 -14.06 2.89
C LEU A 40 7.71 -14.65 1.97
N PRO A 41 7.53 -14.64 0.64
CA PRO A 41 8.56 -15.05 -0.29
C PRO A 41 9.83 -14.23 -0.08
N ARG A 42 10.99 -14.88 -0.14
CA ARG A 42 12.26 -14.14 -0.11
C ARG A 42 12.33 -13.23 -1.34
N PRO A 43 12.71 -11.95 -1.17
CA PRO A 43 12.86 -11.06 -2.31
C PRO A 43 13.93 -11.66 -3.25
N SER A 44 13.60 -11.74 -4.54
CA SER A 44 14.58 -12.05 -5.57
C SER A 44 15.39 -10.78 -5.83
N VAL A 45 16.43 -10.58 -5.03
CA VAL A 45 17.34 -9.46 -5.21
C VAL A 45 18.47 -9.92 -6.12
N ASP A 46 18.71 -9.18 -7.19
CA ASP A 46 19.83 -9.46 -8.08
C ASP A 46 21.15 -9.31 -7.33
N GLN A 47 22.08 -10.23 -7.56
CA GLN A 47 23.34 -10.28 -6.82
C GLN A 47 24.19 -9.03 -7.08
N GLU A 48 24.06 -8.41 -8.25
CA GLU A 48 24.70 -7.13 -8.58
C GLU A 48 24.27 -6.00 -7.64
N LEU A 49 23.00 -5.97 -7.21
CA LEU A 49 22.48 -4.97 -6.27
C LEU A 49 22.94 -5.23 -4.81
N LEU A 50 23.34 -6.47 -4.48
CA LEU A 50 23.91 -6.78 -3.16
C LEU A 50 25.40 -6.46 -3.08
N ILE A 51 26.11 -6.62 -4.20
CA ILE A 51 27.57 -6.51 -4.25
C ILE A 51 28.01 -5.07 -4.47
N ASN A 52 27.29 -4.33 -5.33
CA ASN A 52 27.69 -2.99 -5.70
C ASN A 52 27.01 -1.99 -4.77
N ALA A 53 27.76 -1.51 -3.77
CA ALA A 53 27.30 -0.49 -2.84
C ALA A 53 27.06 0.87 -3.51
N ASP A 54 27.66 1.10 -4.68
CA ASP A 54 27.48 2.30 -5.49
C ASP A 54 27.54 1.96 -6.99
N ALA A 55 26.84 2.75 -7.81
CA ALA A 55 26.76 2.54 -9.25
C ALA A 55 28.11 2.75 -9.97
N ASP A 56 29.05 3.44 -9.32
CA ASP A 56 30.39 3.76 -9.85
C ASP A 56 31.42 2.64 -9.64
N ALA A 57 31.03 1.51 -9.03
CA ALA A 57 31.92 0.39 -8.71
C ALA A 57 32.01 -0.69 -9.81
N MET A 58 31.43 -0.45 -11.00
CA MET A 58 31.46 -1.37 -12.15
C MET A 58 32.66 -1.14 -13.08
#